data_AF-A0A820LQS4-F1
#
_entry.id   AF-A0A820LQS4-F1
#
_cell.length_a   1.000
_cell.length_b   1.000
_cell.length_c   1.000
_cell.angle_alpha   90.00
_cell.angle_beta   90.00
_cell.angle_gamma   90.00
#
_symmetry.space_group_name_H-M   'P 1'
#
loop_
_entity.id
_entity.type
_entity.pdbx_description
1 polymer ?
#
loop_
_entity_poly.entity_id
_entity_poly.type
_entity_poly.pdbx_seq_one_letter_code
_entity_poly.pdbx_strand_id
1 'polypeptide(L)'
;ITAAILQAPLFSKDAPKYLNYGGIGVAIGHELTHGFDDIGRQFDKNGNRLPWWTNETINAFDGKKKCMIDQYNNYTVAQVDISISGEQTLGENIADNGGLKEAFRAYQNWARINPNMDKKLPGLTKYST
;
A
#
# COMPACT_ATOMS: atom_id res chain seq x y z
N ILE A 1 4.97 1.77 12.78
CA ILE A 1 6.11 0.86 12.48
C ILE A 1 6.89 0.57 13.75
N THR A 2 7.00 -0.70 14.16
CA THR A 2 7.72 -1.12 15.38
C THR A 2 9.04 -1.82 15.04
N ALA A 3 9.94 -1.93 16.01
CA ALA A 3 11.20 -2.68 15.82
C ALA A 3 10.96 -4.16 15.45
N ALA A 4 9.86 -4.74 15.92
CA ALA A 4 9.51 -6.15 15.67
C ALA A 4 9.24 -6.45 14.19
N ILE A 5 8.86 -5.46 13.37
CA ILE A 5 8.62 -5.67 11.93
C ILE A 5 9.83 -5.27 11.06
N LEU A 6 10.88 -4.69 11.65
CA LEU A 6 12.13 -4.33 10.96
C LEU A 6 13.10 -5.51 10.88
N GLN A 7 12.61 -6.64 10.42
CA GLN A 7 13.37 -7.88 10.24
C GLN A 7 12.97 -8.58 8.94
N ALA A 8 13.77 -9.55 8.51
CA ALA A 8 13.46 -10.33 7.30
C ALA A 8 12.12 -11.08 7.46
N PRO A 9 11.30 -11.18 6.41
CA PRO A 9 11.55 -10.73 5.03
C PRO A 9 11.22 -9.26 4.74
N LEU A 10 10.64 -8.52 5.69
CA LEU A 10 10.17 -7.15 5.46
C LEU A 10 11.32 -6.14 5.33
N PHE A 11 12.36 -6.28 6.14
CA PHE A 11 13.53 -5.41 6.09
C PHE A 11 14.83 -6.15 6.40
N SER A 12 15.86 -5.86 5.62
CA SER A 12 17.25 -6.12 5.97
C SER A 12 18.15 -5.08 5.32
N LYS A 13 19.11 -4.56 6.08
CA LYS A 13 20.09 -3.58 5.56
C LYS A 13 20.89 -4.15 4.37
N ASP A 14 21.08 -5.47 4.36
CA ASP A 14 21.89 -6.19 3.37
C ASP A 14 21.05 -6.75 2.20
N ALA A 15 19.72 -6.64 2.27
CA ALA A 15 18.85 -7.05 1.17
C ALA A 15 18.89 -6.05 0.00
N PRO A 16 18.72 -6.54 -1.25
CA PRO A 16 18.49 -5.68 -2.40
C PRO A 16 17.34 -4.69 -2.16
N LYS A 17 17.41 -3.50 -2.75
CA LYS A 17 16.47 -2.43 -2.42
C LYS A 17 15.05 -2.75 -2.87
N TYR A 18 14.85 -3.40 -4.01
CA TYR A 18 13.51 -3.86 -4.41
C TYR A 18 12.83 -4.74 -3.36
N LEU A 19 13.57 -5.56 -2.60
CA LEU A 19 12.98 -6.35 -1.50
C LEU A 19 12.58 -5.46 -0.32
N ASN A 20 13.42 -4.50 0.07
CA ASN A 20 13.08 -3.58 1.15
C ASN A 20 11.90 -2.66 0.78
N TYR A 21 11.86 -2.15 -0.46
CA TYR A 21 10.73 -1.35 -0.93
C TYR A 21 9.46 -2.20 -1.06
N GLY A 22 9.56 -3.44 -1.55
CA GLY A 22 8.44 -4.38 -1.65
C GLY A 22 7.95 -4.95 -0.31
N GLY A 23 8.80 -4.93 0.73
CA GLY A 23 8.46 -5.35 2.09
C GLY A 23 8.09 -4.14 2.96
N ILE A 24 9.07 -3.62 3.71
CA ILE A 24 8.83 -2.50 4.65
C ILE A 24 8.38 -1.23 3.94
N GLY A 25 8.77 -0.99 2.70
CA GLY A 25 8.30 0.16 1.91
C GLY A 25 6.80 0.12 1.69
N VAL A 26 6.23 -1.04 1.36
CA VAL A 26 4.78 -1.24 1.23
C VAL A 26 4.10 -1.00 2.57
N ALA A 27 4.62 -1.57 3.67
CA ALA A 27 4.06 -1.35 5.00
C ALA A 27 4.05 0.14 5.39
N ILE A 28 5.14 0.87 5.14
CA ILE A 28 5.19 2.33 5.39
C ILE A 28 4.15 3.07 4.52
N GLY A 29 4.04 2.70 3.23
CA GLY A 29 3.08 3.31 2.33
C GLY A 29 1.63 3.01 2.72
N HIS A 30 1.35 1.82 3.23
CA HIS A 30 0.05 1.39 3.73
C HIS A 30 -0.37 2.26 4.93
N GLU A 31 0.49 2.38 5.94
CA GLU A 31 0.24 3.22 7.12
C GLU A 31 0.10 4.71 6.76
N LEU A 32 0.86 5.20 5.78
CA LEU A 32 0.71 6.57 5.28
C LEU A 32 -0.65 6.76 4.58
N THR A 33 -1.10 5.76 3.84
CA THR A 33 -2.36 5.81 3.09
C THR A 33 -3.58 5.79 4.02
N HIS A 34 -3.49 5.17 5.20
CA HIS A 34 -4.54 5.24 6.22
C HIS A 34 -4.92 6.67 6.62
N GLY A 35 -3.99 7.64 6.54
CA GLY A 35 -4.31 9.05 6.75
C GLY A 35 -5.31 9.63 5.73
N PHE A 36 -5.57 8.92 4.63
CA PHE A 36 -6.40 9.36 3.50
C PHE A 36 -7.41 8.30 3.04
N ASP A 37 -7.59 7.21 3.79
CA ASP A 37 -8.61 6.21 3.51
C ASP A 37 -10.02 6.73 3.83
N ASP A 38 -11.04 5.87 3.78
CA ASP A 38 -12.43 6.28 3.99
C ASP A 38 -12.70 6.85 5.39
N ILE A 39 -11.90 6.48 6.40
CA ILE A 39 -11.97 6.99 7.77
C ILE A 39 -10.98 8.14 7.96
N GLY A 40 -9.69 7.94 7.67
CA GLY A 40 -8.62 8.89 7.91
C GLY A 40 -8.81 10.21 7.20
N ARG A 41 -9.39 10.21 5.99
CA ARG A 41 -9.73 11.45 5.26
C ARG A 41 -10.66 12.40 6.02
N GLN A 42 -11.34 11.92 7.07
CA GLN A 42 -12.26 12.74 7.87
C GLN A 42 -11.52 13.55 8.95
N PHE A 43 -10.21 13.32 9.11
CA PHE A 43 -9.37 13.96 10.11
C PHE A 43 -8.39 14.94 9.45
N ASP A 44 -8.27 16.14 10.01
CA ASP A 44 -7.28 17.12 9.56
C ASP A 44 -5.86 16.74 10.01
N LYS A 45 -4.87 17.55 9.63
CA LYS A 45 -3.46 17.37 10.00
C LYS A 45 -3.17 17.32 11.51
N ASN A 46 -4.09 17.78 12.34
CA ASN A 46 -3.96 17.79 13.80
C ASN A 46 -4.74 16.64 14.45
N GLY A 47 -5.43 15.81 13.67
CA GLY A 47 -6.30 14.74 14.17
C GLY A 47 -7.70 15.19 14.56
N ASN A 48 -8.15 16.38 14.15
CA ASN A 48 -9.53 16.82 14.39
C ASN A 48 -10.47 16.29 13.32
N ARG A 49 -11.62 15.75 13.71
CA ARG A 49 -12.66 15.32 12.76
C ARG A 49 -13.39 16.53 12.19
N LEU A 50 -13.03 16.95 10.98
CA LEU A 50 -13.56 18.13 10.30
C LEU A 50 -13.71 17.88 8.80
N PRO A 51 -14.73 18.43 8.13
CA PRO A 51 -14.82 18.38 6.68
C PRO A 51 -13.80 19.36 6.06
N TRP A 52 -12.61 18.85 5.72
CA TRP A 52 -11.51 19.65 5.12
C TRP A 52 -11.36 19.43 3.61
N TRP A 53 -12.16 18.54 3.01
CA TRP A 53 -12.27 18.37 1.56
C TRP A 53 -13.47 19.11 1.00
N THR A 54 -13.35 19.58 -0.24
CA THR A 54 -14.49 20.09 -1.00
C THR A 54 -15.45 18.94 -1.34
N ASN A 55 -16.73 19.28 -1.55
CA ASN A 55 -17.73 18.29 -1.96
C ASN A 55 -17.36 17.60 -3.28
N GLU A 56 -16.71 18.30 -4.19
CA GLU A 56 -16.21 17.73 -5.45
C GLU A 56 -15.19 16.61 -5.20
N THR A 57 -14.19 16.84 -4.33
CA THR A 57 -13.19 15.84 -3.97
C THR A 57 -13.83 14.64 -3.27
N ILE A 58 -14.80 14.88 -2.39
CA ILE A 58 -15.54 13.80 -1.71
C ILE A 58 -16.26 12.91 -2.73
N ASN A 59 -16.99 13.52 -3.68
CA ASN A 59 -17.71 12.77 -4.71
C ASN A 59 -16.74 11.97 -5.61
N ALA A 60 -15.61 12.57 -5.98
CA ALA A 60 -14.59 11.88 -6.78
C ALA A 60 -13.94 10.71 -6.01
N PHE A 61 -13.70 10.88 -4.71
CA PHE A 61 -13.21 9.81 -3.83
C PHE A 61 -14.24 8.68 -3.70
N ASP A 62 -15.51 9.01 -3.48
CA ASP A 62 -16.58 8.02 -3.35
C ASP A 62 -16.77 7.22 -4.64
N GLY A 63 -16.59 7.84 -5.80
CA GLY A 63 -16.55 7.11 -7.09
C GLY A 63 -15.39 6.11 -7.18
N LYS A 64 -14.20 6.49 -6.71
CA LYS A 64 -13.01 5.60 -6.73
C LYS A 64 -13.12 4.46 -5.72
N LYS A 65 -13.58 4.74 -4.50
CA LYS A 65 -13.70 3.71 -3.45
C LYS A 65 -14.74 2.66 -3.82
N LYS A 66 -15.80 3.04 -4.56
CA LYS A 66 -16.80 2.10 -5.09
C LYS A 66 -16.19 1.02 -5.99
N CYS A 67 -15.20 1.39 -6.80
CA CYS A 67 -14.47 0.42 -7.64
C CYS A 67 -13.79 -0.66 -6.79
N MET A 68 -13.17 -0.27 -5.67
CA MET A 68 -12.54 -1.22 -4.75
C MET A 68 -13.59 -2.07 -4.02
N ILE A 69 -14.70 -1.49 -3.57
CA ILE A 69 -15.81 -2.25 -2.99
C ILE A 69 -16.26 -3.34 -3.97
N ASP A 70 -16.51 -2.97 -5.23
CA ASP A 70 -17.02 -3.90 -6.26
C ASP A 70 -16.02 -5.01 -6.59
N GLN A 71 -14.73 -4.67 -6.66
CA GLN A 71 -13.68 -5.65 -6.86
C GLN A 71 -13.64 -6.68 -5.72
N TYR A 72 -13.63 -6.22 -4.47
CA TYR A 72 -13.43 -7.11 -3.33
C TYR A 72 -14.71 -7.88 -2.94
N ASN A 73 -15.89 -7.35 -3.24
CA ASN A 73 -17.16 -8.09 -3.15
C ASN A 73 -17.21 -9.30 -4.09
N ASN A 74 -16.38 -9.33 -5.13
CA ASN A 74 -16.31 -10.46 -6.06
C ASN A 74 -15.29 -11.53 -5.63
N TYR A 75 -14.67 -11.40 -4.46
CA TYR A 75 -13.75 -12.40 -3.93
C TYR A 75 -14.44 -13.35 -2.95
N THR A 76 -14.14 -14.64 -3.12
CA THR A 76 -14.54 -15.71 -2.18
C THR A 76 -13.30 -16.50 -1.80
N VAL A 77 -13.09 -16.70 -0.50
CA VAL A 77 -11.98 -17.48 0.04
C VAL A 77 -12.35 -18.96 -0.06
N ALA A 78 -11.94 -19.59 -1.16
CA ALA A 78 -12.35 -20.94 -1.54
C ALA A 78 -12.10 -22.01 -0.46
N GLN A 79 -11.09 -21.82 0.41
CA GLN A 79 -10.74 -22.78 1.46
C GLN A 79 -11.75 -22.83 2.60
N VAL A 80 -12.50 -21.76 2.83
CA VAL A 80 -13.48 -21.63 3.93
C VAL A 80 -14.88 -21.24 3.44
N ASP A 81 -15.05 -21.09 2.12
CA ASP A 81 -16.30 -20.70 1.46
C ASP A 81 -16.92 -19.41 2.03
N ILE A 82 -16.05 -18.41 2.30
CA ILE A 82 -16.45 -17.10 2.82
C ILE A 82 -16.27 -16.06 1.74
N SER A 83 -17.35 -15.36 1.38
CA SER A 83 -17.29 -14.17 0.54
C SER A 83 -16.75 -12.97 1.33
N ILE A 84 -15.85 -12.21 0.70
CA ILE A 84 -15.30 -10.98 1.29
C ILE A 84 -16.32 -9.85 1.11
N SER A 85 -16.53 -9.04 2.16
CA SER A 85 -17.25 -7.77 2.03
C SER A 85 -16.26 -6.66 1.76
N GLY A 86 -16.31 -6.11 0.55
CA GLY A 86 -15.50 -4.98 0.11
C GLY A 86 -15.77 -3.71 0.90
N GLU A 87 -16.96 -3.55 1.50
CA GLU A 87 -17.27 -2.47 2.42
C GLU A 87 -16.56 -2.62 3.76
N GLN A 88 -16.56 -3.82 4.35
CA GLN A 88 -15.92 -4.07 5.64
C GLN A 88 -14.39 -3.97 5.56
N THR A 89 -13.80 -4.36 4.42
CA THR A 89 -12.35 -4.35 4.22
C THR A 89 -11.84 -3.07 3.53
N LEU A 90 -12.71 -2.09 3.28
CA LEU A 90 -12.41 -0.98 2.37
C LEU A 90 -11.16 -0.17 2.75
N GLY A 91 -11.03 0.22 4.02
CA GLY A 91 -9.90 1.03 4.48
C GLY A 91 -8.56 0.34 4.24
N GLU A 92 -8.45 -0.92 4.65
CA GLU A 92 -7.28 -1.78 4.42
C GLU A 92 -7.01 -1.99 2.92
N ASN A 93 -8.06 -2.22 2.12
CA ASN A 93 -7.92 -2.38 0.67
C ASN A 93 -7.36 -1.11 0.00
N ILE A 94 -7.83 0.08 0.42
CA ILE A 94 -7.30 1.36 -0.04
C ILE A 94 -5.83 1.49 0.37
N ALA A 95 -5.53 1.17 1.63
CA ALA A 95 -4.19 1.27 2.20
C ALA A 95 -3.19 0.34 1.51
N ASP A 96 -3.55 -0.91 1.24
CA ASP A 96 -2.71 -1.88 0.52
C ASP A 96 -2.39 -1.41 -0.90
N ASN A 97 -3.42 -0.99 -1.65
CA ASN A 97 -3.26 -0.55 -3.03
C ASN A 97 -2.46 0.76 -3.12
N GLY A 98 -2.71 1.70 -2.22
CA GLY A 98 -1.95 2.95 -2.12
C GLY A 98 -0.51 2.69 -1.72
N GLY A 99 -0.30 1.89 -0.67
CA GLY A 99 1.01 1.56 -0.14
C GLY A 99 1.91 0.86 -1.13
N LEU A 100 1.40 -0.15 -1.83
CA LEU A 100 2.16 -0.83 -2.87
C LEU A 100 2.55 0.11 -4.01
N LYS A 101 1.60 0.93 -4.47
CA LYS A 101 1.83 1.90 -5.55
C LYS A 101 2.90 2.93 -5.18
N GLU A 102 2.82 3.51 -3.99
CA GLU A 102 3.78 4.52 -3.55
C GLU A 102 5.16 3.91 -3.24
N ALA A 103 5.21 2.71 -2.67
CA ALA A 103 6.46 1.97 -2.47
C ALA A 103 7.17 1.65 -3.80
N PHE A 104 6.41 1.22 -4.82
CA PHE A 104 6.96 0.94 -6.14
C PHE A 104 7.47 2.20 -6.83
N ARG A 105 6.73 3.32 -6.74
CA ARG A 105 7.20 4.62 -7.25
C ARG A 105 8.47 5.09 -6.55
N ALA A 106 8.55 4.91 -5.23
CA ALA A 106 9.73 5.26 -4.45
C ALA A 106 10.94 4.41 -4.87
N TYR A 107 10.75 3.11 -5.11
CA TYR A 107 11.79 2.23 -5.65
C TYR A 107 12.25 2.69 -7.04
N GLN A 108 11.32 2.95 -7.96
CA GLN A 108 11.66 3.42 -9.31
C GLN A 108 12.47 4.72 -9.28
N ASN A 109 12.12 5.65 -8.38
CA ASN A 109 12.88 6.87 -8.20
C ASN A 109 14.30 6.58 -7.67
N TRP A 110 14.42 5.70 -6.67
CA TRP A 110 15.72 5.28 -6.14
C TRP A 110 16.59 4.61 -7.22
N ALA A 111 16.03 3.69 -8.00
CA ALA A 111 16.74 2.97 -9.06
C ALA A 111 17.23 3.93 -10.16
N ARG A 112 16.42 4.93 -10.53
CA ARG A 112 16.80 5.99 -11.49
C ARG A 112 17.99 6.82 -11.00
N ILE A 113 18.09 7.07 -9.70
CA ILE A 113 19.19 7.82 -9.08
C ILE A 113 20.44 6.90 -8.88
N ASN A 114 20.25 5.58 -8.85
CA ASN A 114 21.28 4.58 -8.53
C ASN A 114 21.36 3.45 -9.58
N PRO A 115 21.63 3.74 -10.87
CA PRO A 115 21.40 2.82 -12.01
C PRO A 115 22.20 1.50 -12.00
N ASN A 116 23.19 1.34 -11.11
CA ASN A 116 24.05 0.17 -11.03
C ASN A 116 24.04 -0.53 -9.65
N MET A 117 23.13 -0.12 -8.75
CA MET A 117 23.09 -0.64 -7.38
C MET A 117 22.16 -1.84 -7.22
N ASP A 118 21.28 -2.10 -8.20
CA ASP A 118 20.42 -3.27 -8.19
C ASP A 118 21.15 -4.51 -8.71
N LYS A 119 21.30 -5.49 -7.82
CA LYS A 119 21.85 -6.80 -8.15
C LYS A 119 20.72 -7.82 -8.23
N LYS A 120 20.76 -8.66 -9.25
CA LYS A 120 19.85 -9.80 -9.38
C LYS A 120 20.13 -10.82 -8.27
N LEU A 121 19.07 -11.43 -7.75
CA LEU A 121 19.21 -12.52 -6.78
C LEU A 121 19.85 -13.76 -7.45
N PRO A 122 20.82 -14.43 -6.79
CA PRO A 122 21.30 -15.73 -7.22
C PRO A 122 20.13 -16.72 -7.37
N GLY A 123 20.12 -17.50 -8.46
CA GLY A 123 19.03 -18.44 -8.78
C GLY A 123 17.79 -17.80 -9.41
N LEU A 124 17.67 -16.46 -9.44
CA LEU A 124 16.54 -15.72 -10.04
C LEU A 124 17.01 -14.72 -11.12
N THR A 125 18.13 -15.01 -11.77
CA THR A 125 18.79 -14.09 -12.74
C THR A 125 17.97 -13.81 -14.00
N LYS A 126 16.94 -14.61 -14.28
CA LYS A 126 16.02 -14.41 -15.41
C LYS A 126 15.02 -13.26 -15.20
N TYR A 127 14.82 -12.80 -13.98
CA TYR A 127 13.88 -11.71 -13.67
C TYR A 127 14.58 -10.35 -13.71
N SER A 128 13.80 -9.31 -13.96
CA SER A 128 14.24 -7.93 -13.72
C SER A 128 14.38 -7.69 -12.22
N THR A 129 15.34 -6.83 -11.88
CA THR A 129 15.34 -6.14 -10.59
C THR A 129 14.35 -4.99 -10.64
#